data_AF-A0A937TKA3-F1
#
_entry.id   AF-A0A937TKA3-F1
#
_cell.length_a   1.000
_cell.length_b   1.000
_cell.length_c   1.000
_cell.angle_alpha   90.00
_cell.angle_beta   90.00
_cell.angle_gamma   90.00
#
_symmetry.space_group_name_H-M   'P 1'
#
loop_
_entity.id
_entity.type
_entity.pdbx_description
1 polymer ?
#
loop_
_entity_poly.entity_id
_entity_poly.type
_entity_poly.pdbx_seq_one_letter_code
_entity_poly.pdbx_strand_id
1 'polypeptide(L)'
;MSKKEIKKDHAGDIDYIGKVGNKAFGIQIKPITANANFGNYKITERMSSSFQDFEEKYGGKVFVIFSTRTGDKKVVVNKEVIEEIKVEIDRLTE
;
A
#
# COMPACT_ATOMS: atom_id res chain seq x y z
N MET A 1 -8.57 5.58 24.22
CA MET A 1 -8.67 4.60 23.11
C MET A 1 -9.00 5.36 21.83
N SER A 2 -8.00 5.67 21.01
CA SER A 2 -8.25 6.32 19.72
C SER A 2 -8.84 5.28 18.76
N LYS A 3 -10.13 5.43 18.44
CA LYS A 3 -10.76 4.69 17.35
C LYS A 3 -10.01 5.04 16.08
N LYS A 4 -9.26 4.08 15.54
CA LYS A 4 -8.66 4.18 14.21
C LYS A 4 -9.82 4.12 13.20
N GLU A 5 -10.36 5.28 12.84
CA GLU A 5 -11.37 5.39 11.79
C GLU A 5 -10.71 4.99 10.46
N ILE A 6 -10.98 3.78 10.02
CA ILE A 6 -10.65 3.31 8.67
C ILE A 6 -11.69 3.94 7.74
N LYS A 7 -11.43 5.18 7.32
CA LYS A 7 -12.25 5.87 6.33
C LYS A 7 -11.93 5.27 4.96
N LYS A 8 -12.87 4.53 4.41
CA LYS A 8 -12.76 3.86 3.11
C LYS A 8 -13.25 4.83 2.03
N ASP A 9 -12.33 5.55 1.39
CA ASP A 9 -12.67 6.34 0.21
C ASP A 9 -12.84 5.37 -0.97
N HIS A 10 -14.09 5.24 -1.45
CA HIS A 10 -14.47 4.33 -2.54
C HIS A 10 -14.09 4.86 -3.94
N ALA A 11 -12.97 5.58 -4.06
CA ALA A 11 -12.44 6.06 -5.33
C ALA A 11 -10.90 6.10 -5.29
N GLY A 12 -10.27 5.11 -5.93
CA GLY A 12 -8.85 5.17 -6.33
C GLY A 12 -7.89 4.36 -5.48
N ASP A 13 -7.61 3.13 -5.92
CA ASP A 13 -6.33 2.39 -5.76
C ASP A 13 -5.59 2.38 -4.40
N ILE A 14 -6.23 2.68 -3.27
CA ILE A 14 -5.64 2.57 -1.92
C ILE A 14 -6.63 1.89 -0.96
N ASP A 15 -6.25 0.72 -0.44
CA ASP A 15 -7.09 -0.09 0.46
C ASP A 15 -6.95 0.33 1.94
N TYR A 16 -5.75 0.76 2.36
CA TYR A 16 -5.46 1.14 3.75
C TYR A 16 -4.56 2.37 3.81
N ILE A 17 -4.70 3.12 4.91
CA ILE A 17 -3.86 4.28 5.22
C ILE A 17 -3.24 4.09 6.61
N GLY A 18 -1.91 4.20 6.67
CA GLY A 18 -1.13 4.23 7.90
C GLY A 18 -0.73 5.66 8.26
N LYS A 19 -1.20 6.19 9.39
CA LYS A 19 -0.83 7.54 9.87
C LYS A 19 0.45 7.51 10.69
N VAL A 20 1.34 8.46 10.44
CA VAL A 20 2.60 8.69 11.17
C VAL A 20 2.67 10.18 11.51
N GLY A 21 2.35 10.52 12.76
CA GLY A 21 2.18 11.92 13.17
C GLY A 21 1.11 12.64 12.33
N ASN A 22 1.52 13.70 11.64
CA ASN A 22 0.67 14.49 10.73
C ASN A 22 0.72 14.00 9.27
N LYS A 23 1.59 13.03 8.95
CA LYS A 23 1.75 12.45 7.61
C LYS A 23 1.05 11.07 7.54
N ALA A 24 0.93 10.51 6.34
CA ALA A 24 0.44 9.15 6.17
C ALA A 24 1.04 8.45 4.94
N PHE A 25 1.14 7.13 5.01
CA PHE A 25 1.45 6.25 3.88
C PHE A 25 0.22 5.43 3.49
N GLY A 26 0.15 5.01 2.23
CA GLY A 26 -0.94 4.20 1.68
C GLY A 26 -0.53 2.75 1.46
N ILE A 27 -1.51 1.84 1.47
CA ILE A 27 -1.33 0.44 1.08
C ILE A 27 -2.45 0.05 0.12
N GLN A 28 -2.07 -0.51 -1.03
CA GLN A 28 -2.96 -1.19 -1.96
C GLN A 28 -2.69 -2.70 -1.92
N ILE A 29 -3.71 -3.52 -1.75
CA ILE A 29 -3.60 -4.97 -1.82
C ILE A 29 -4.10 -5.45 -3.17
N LYS A 30 -3.29 -6.24 -3.89
CA LYS A 30 -3.71 -6.92 -5.12
C LYS A 30 -3.65 -8.44 -4.90
N PRO A 31 -4.78 -9.16 -5.05
CA PRO A 31 -4.74 -10.62 -5.02
C PRO A 31 -4.08 -11.13 -6.30
N ILE A 32 -3.25 -12.14 -6.15
CA ILE A 32 -2.47 -12.74 -7.24
C ILE A 32 -2.67 -14.25 -7.22
N THR A 33 -2.76 -14.85 -8.41
CA THR A 33 -2.76 -16.31 -8.58
C THR A 33 -1.33 -16.79 -8.76
N ALA A 34 -1.04 -18.05 -8.40
CA ALA A 34 0.32 -18.62 -8.43
C ALA A 34 1.01 -18.57 -9.82
N ASN A 35 0.26 -18.34 -10.90
CA ASN A 35 0.76 -18.23 -12.28
C ASN A 35 0.88 -16.79 -12.80
N ALA A 36 0.62 -15.77 -11.98
CA ALA A 36 0.76 -14.38 -12.40
C ALA A 36 2.25 -13.98 -12.41
N ASN A 37 2.79 -13.69 -13.60
CA ASN A 37 4.15 -13.15 -13.73
C ASN A 37 4.23 -11.73 -13.12
N PHE A 38 4.73 -11.63 -11.90
CA PHE A 38 4.88 -10.37 -11.14
C PHE A 38 5.79 -9.34 -11.80
N GLY A 39 6.74 -9.79 -12.62
CA GLY A 39 7.73 -8.92 -13.27
C GLY A 39 7.15 -7.90 -14.26
N ASN A 40 5.87 -8.04 -14.66
CA ASN A 40 5.22 -7.15 -15.62
C ASN A 40 4.16 -6.24 -14.98
N TYR A 41 4.17 -6.02 -13.66
CA TYR A 41 3.29 -5.04 -13.04
C TYR A 41 3.70 -3.63 -13.46
N LYS A 42 3.24 -3.23 -14.65
CA LYS A 42 3.33 -1.85 -15.13
C LYS A 42 2.42 -1.03 -14.22
N ILE A 43 3.02 -0.18 -13.40
CA ILE A 43 2.31 0.89 -12.72
C ILE A 43 1.61 1.69 -13.82
N THR A 44 0.31 1.49 -13.99
CA THR A 44 -0.45 2.18 -15.03
C THR A 44 -0.43 3.67 -14.70
N GLU A 45 -0.39 4.53 -15.71
CA GLU A 45 -0.27 5.99 -15.54
C GLU A 45 -1.33 6.57 -14.57
N ARG A 46 -2.54 5.99 -14.53
CA ARG A 46 -3.59 6.38 -13.58
C ARG A 46 -3.26 6.04 -12.13
N MET A 47 -2.67 4.86 -11.89
CA MET A 47 -2.23 4.46 -10.55
C MET A 47 -1.02 5.29 -10.12
N SER A 48 -0.15 5.66 -11.07
CA SER A 48 0.93 6.62 -10.82
C SER A 48 0.38 7.98 -10.40
N SER A 49 -0.65 8.50 -11.08
CA SER A 49 -1.27 9.77 -10.72
C SER A 49 -1.93 9.72 -9.34
N SER A 50 -2.70 8.67 -9.03
CA SER A 50 -3.34 8.56 -7.70
C SER A 50 -2.33 8.40 -6.57
N PHE A 51 -1.21 7.70 -6.80
CA PHE A 51 -0.15 7.56 -5.80
C PHE A 51 0.58 8.88 -5.62
N GLN A 52 0.85 9.61 -6.71
CA GLN A 52 1.43 10.94 -6.65
C GLN A 52 0.52 11.93 -5.91
N ASP A 53 -0.78 11.96 -6.23
CA ASP A 53 -1.76 12.81 -5.54
C ASP A 53 -1.81 12.49 -4.04
N PHE A 54 -1.72 11.20 -3.68
CA PHE A 54 -1.66 10.77 -2.29
C PHE A 54 -0.37 11.24 -1.61
N GLU A 55 0.78 11.07 -2.27
CA GLU A 55 2.08 11.51 -1.77
C GLU A 55 2.11 13.03 -1.56
N GLU A 56 1.58 13.82 -2.50
CA GLU A 56 1.48 15.28 -2.39
C GLU A 56 0.53 15.69 -1.25
N LYS A 57 -0.57 14.96 -1.05
CA LYS A 57 -1.59 15.28 -0.04
C LYS A 57 -1.19 14.87 1.38
N TYR A 58 -0.56 13.71 1.54
CA TYR A 58 -0.32 13.09 2.85
C TYR A 58 1.17 12.99 3.22
N GLY A 59 2.07 13.31 2.29
CA GLY A 59 3.51 13.36 2.49
C GLY A 59 4.21 12.00 2.56
N GLY A 60 3.49 10.90 2.33
CA GLY A 60 4.03 9.54 2.37
C GLY A 60 3.60 8.67 1.20
N LYS A 61 4.42 7.67 0.90
CA LYS A 61 4.29 6.80 -0.28
C LYS A 61 3.13 5.83 -0.19
N VAL A 62 2.71 5.31 -1.35
CA VAL A 62 1.75 4.20 -1.44
C VAL A 62 2.48 2.91 -1.83
N PHE A 63 2.23 1.85 -1.07
CA PHE A 63 2.85 0.54 -1.28
C PHE A 63 1.84 -0.47 -1.83
N VAL A 64 2.27 -1.27 -2.81
CA VAL A 64 1.45 -2.36 -3.34
C VAL A 64 1.86 -3.67 -2.69
N ILE A 65 0.92 -4.34 -2.01
CA ILE A 65 1.10 -5.65 -1.41
C ILE A 65 0.42 -6.69 -2.30
N PHE A 66 1.19 -7.64 -2.79
CA PHE A 66 0.68 -8.80 -3.49
C PHE A 66 0.32 -9.90 -2.49
N SER A 67 -0.93 -10.35 -2.53
CA SER A 67 -1.41 -11.42 -1.66
C SER A 67 -1.84 -12.65 -2.46
N THR A 68 -1.37 -13.82 -2.06
CA THR A 68 -1.86 -15.10 -2.57
C THR A 68 -2.60 -15.86 -1.47
N ARG A 69 -3.47 -16.79 -1.86
CA ARG A 69 -4.13 -17.70 -0.91
C ARG A 69 -3.42 -19.05 -0.96
N THR A 70 -2.87 -19.47 0.18
CA THR A 70 -2.24 -20.79 0.36
C THR A 70 -3.07 -21.57 1.37
N GLY A 71 -3.86 -22.54 0.89
CA GLY A 71 -4.89 -23.21 1.69
C GLY A 71 -5.92 -22.18 2.18
N ASP A 72 -6.09 -22.10 3.50
CA ASP A 72 -7.03 -21.15 4.14
C ASP A 72 -6.39 -19.80 4.51
N LYS A 73 -5.07 -19.62 4.28
CA LYS A 73 -4.34 -18.43 4.71
C LYS A 73 -4.05 -17.49 3.54
N LYS A 74 -4.17 -16.18 3.77
CA LYS A 74 -3.62 -15.14 2.88
C LYS A 74 -2.15 -14.90 3.24
N VAL A 75 -1.30 -14.93 2.23
CA VAL A 75 0.16 -14.80 2.35
C VAL A 75 0.61 -13.63 1.49
N VAL A 76 1.43 -12.74 2.06
CA VAL A 76 2.11 -11.67 1.32
C VAL A 76 3.27 -12.28 0.53
N VAL A 77 3.34 -11.97 -0.76
CA VAL A 77 4.33 -12.54 -1.68
C VAL A 77 5.58 -11.67 -1.80
N ASN A 78 5.42 -10.35 -1.97
CA ASN A 78 6.52 -9.38 -2.01
C ASN A 78 6.90 -8.95 -0.59
N LYS A 79 7.57 -9.83 0.16
CA LYS A 79 7.91 -9.56 1.57
C LYS A 79 8.84 -8.36 1.76
N GLU A 80 9.61 -8.00 0.74
CA GLU A 80 10.47 -6.81 0.67
C GLU A 80 9.70 -5.51 0.95
N VAL A 81 8.42 -5.45 0.57
CA VAL A 81 7.56 -4.28 0.81
C VAL A 81 7.40 -3.96 2.30
N ILE A 82 7.57 -4.95 3.18
CA ILE A 82 7.49 -4.77 4.63
C ILE A 82 8.67 -3.94 5.13
N GLU A 83 9.86 -4.14 4.58
CA GLU A 83 11.03 -3.33 4.94
C GLU A 83 10.93 -1.93 4.33
N GLU A 84 10.42 -1.80 3.11
CA GLU A 84 10.16 -0.49 2.50
C GLU A 84 9.16 0.36 3.32
N ILE A 85 8.09 -0.27 3.81
CA ILE A 85 7.10 0.39 4.69
C ILE A 85 7.75 0.84 5.99
N LYS A 86 8.64 0.04 6.59
CA LYS A 86 9.34 0.43 7.83
C LYS A 86 10.26 1.64 7.60
N VAL A 87 11.07 1.60 6.55
CA VAL A 87 11.94 2.73 6.17
C VAL A 87 11.12 3.99 5.92
N GLU A 88 9.95 3.86 5.29
CA GLU A 88 9.05 5.00 5.09
C GLU A 88 8.45 5.51 6.40
N ILE A 89 8.07 4.63 7.33
CA ILE A 89 7.62 5.05 8.67
C ILE A 89 8.72 5.85 9.38
N ASP A 90 9.97 5.41 9.31
CA ASP A 90 11.10 6.11 9.90
C ASP A 90 11.26 7.51 9.25
N ARG A 91 11.26 7.59 7.91
CA ARG A 91 11.31 8.86 7.15
C ARG A 91 10.15 9.81 7.48
N LEU A 92 8.97 9.28 7.75
CA LEU A 92 7.79 10.09 8.09
C LEU A 92 7.82 10.60 9.53
N THR A 93 8.56 9.92 10.41
CA THR A 93 8.73 10.27 11.82
C THR A 93 9.80 11.36 12.02
N GLU A 94 10.76 11.47 11.10
CA GLU A 94 11.66 12.62 10.95
C GLU A 94 10.92 13.90 10.50
#